data_AF-A0AAX0B8K1-F1
#
_entry.id   AF-A0AAX0B8K1-F1
#
_cell.length_a   1.000
_cell.length_b   1.000
_cell.length_c   1.000
_cell.angle_alpha   90.00
_cell.angle_beta   90.00
_cell.angle_gamma   90.00
#
_symmetry.space_group_name_H-M   'P 1'
#
loop_
_entity.id
_entity.type
_entity.pdbx_description
1 polymer ?
#
loop_
_entity_poly.entity_id
_entity_poly.type
_entity_poly.pdbx_seq_one_letter_code
_entity_poly.pdbx_strand_id
1 'polypeptide(L)'
;MKTFIYLDISLNLLNILTQYTDRWAIEPFFRDCKSCLGLDGYQVRSDRSSRRYLSIMIIIYTYCKLYSNESYYSNTGLKLAQNNLKKARVIWIYNAAASGKPVDKTF
;
A
#
# COMPACT_ATOMS: atom_id res chain seq x y z
N MET A 1 26.84 9.17 20.05
CA MET A 1 27.17 7.73 20.14
C MET A 1 25.93 6.94 19.71
N LYS A 2 26.04 6.00 18.75
CA LYS A 2 24.93 5.12 18.34
C LYS A 2 25.14 3.76 19.03
N THR A 3 24.17 3.32 19.83
CA THR A 3 24.23 2.06 20.59
C THR A 3 23.24 1.07 20.01
N PHE A 4 23.69 -0.14 19.69
CA PHE A 4 22.86 -1.24 19.20
C PHE A 4 22.61 -2.23 20.33
N ILE A 5 21.34 -2.53 20.60
CA ILE A 5 20.93 -3.47 21.65
C ILE A 5 20.35 -4.70 20.95
N TYR A 6 20.75 -5.89 21.41
CA TYR A 6 20.29 -7.14 20.86
C TYR A 6 20.08 -8.16 21.98
N LEU A 7 19.14 -9.09 21.80
CA LEU A 7 18.72 -10.03 22.84
C LEU A 7 19.57 -11.31 22.84
N ASP A 8 20.04 -11.74 21.67
CA ASP A 8 20.75 -13.00 21.51
C ASP A 8 22.28 -12.80 21.43
N ILE A 9 22.95 -13.29 22.46
CA ILE A 9 24.39 -13.11 22.71
C ILE A 9 25.24 -13.95 21.74
N SER A 10 24.64 -14.93 21.06
CA SER A 10 25.35 -15.81 20.11
C SER A 10 25.50 -15.21 18.71
N LEU A 11 24.83 -14.09 18.43
CA LEU A 11 24.82 -13.50 17.10
C LEU A 11 26.14 -12.79 16.75
N ASN A 12 26.63 -13.01 15.54
CA ASN A 12 27.77 -12.27 15.01
C ASN A 12 27.43 -10.77 14.86
N LEU A 13 28.40 -9.90 15.17
CA LEU A 13 28.29 -8.45 15.03
C LEU A 13 27.83 -8.02 13.63
N LEU A 14 28.31 -8.70 12.58
CA LEU A 14 27.90 -8.42 11.21
C LEU A 14 26.40 -8.64 11.00
N ASN A 15 25.85 -9.73 11.56
CA ASN A 15 24.42 -10.03 11.44
C ASN A 15 23.57 -9.00 12.19
N ILE A 16 24.05 -8.51 13.34
CA ILE A 16 23.39 -7.43 14.08
C ILE A 16 23.32 -6.17 13.20
N LEU A 17 24.44 -5.76 12.59
CA LEU A 17 24.46 -4.57 11.73
C LEU A 17 23.57 -4.71 10.50
N THR A 18 23.55 -5.88 9.86
CA THR A 18 22.65 -6.18 8.74
C THR A 18 21.19 -6.05 9.16
N GLN A 19 20.80 -6.64 10.30
CA GLN A 19 19.43 -6.56 10.80
C GLN A 19 19.00 -5.11 11.13
N TYR A 20 19.90 -4.29 11.66
CA TYR A 20 19.64 -2.87 11.89
C TYR A 20 19.57 -2.06 10.58
N THR A 21 20.20 -2.52 9.51
CA THR A 21 20.09 -1.92 8.17
C THR A 21 18.73 -2.23 7.55
N ASP A 22 18.23 -3.46 7.70
CA ASP A 22 16.91 -3.88 7.22
C ASP A 22 15.76 -3.11 7.87
N ARG A 23 15.96 -2.59 9.08
CA ARG A 23 14.99 -1.70 9.74
C ARG A 23 14.62 -0.50 8.87
N TRP A 24 15.56 0.04 8.09
CA TRP A 24 15.30 1.21 7.23
C TRP A 24 14.20 0.93 6.21
N ALA A 25 13.99 -0.33 5.82
CA ALA A 25 12.98 -0.72 4.84
C ALA A 25 11.53 -0.37 5.28
N ILE A 26 11.27 -0.11 6.57
CA ILE A 26 9.96 0.32 7.04
C ILE A 26 9.68 1.81 6.82
N GLU A 27 10.72 2.65 6.68
CA GLU A 27 10.53 4.09 6.46
C GLU A 27 9.88 4.41 5.10
N PRO A 28 10.29 3.79 3.97
CA PRO A 28 9.57 3.92 2.70
C PRO A 28 8.10 3.51 2.81
N PHE A 29 7.78 2.44 3.57
CA PHE A 29 6.40 2.03 3.80
C PHE A 29 5.56 3.14 4.45
N PHE A 30 6.03 3.72 5.56
CA PHE A 30 5.29 4.79 6.23
C PHE A 30 5.25 6.09 5.43
N ARG A 31 6.31 6.40 4.69
CA ARG A 31 6.36 7.54 3.77
C ARG A 31 5.29 7.40 2.68
N ASP A 32 5.21 6.23 2.06
CA ASP A 32 4.22 5.93 1.02
C ASP A 32 2.80 5.93 1.59
N CYS A 33 2.58 5.37 2.80
CA CYS A 33 1.26 5.38 3.43
C CYS A 33 0.76 6.80 3.71
N LYS A 34 1.63 7.72 4.15
CA LYS A 34 1.27 9.13 4.35
C LYS A 34 1.00 9.81 3.01
N SER A 35 1.97 9.77 2.10
CA SER A 35 1.92 10.52 0.84
C SER A 35 0.88 10.02 -0.18
N CYS A 36 0.68 8.71 -0.27
CA CYS A 36 -0.12 8.08 -1.32
C CYS A 36 -1.46 7.52 -0.81
N LEU A 37 -1.53 7.11 0.45
CA LEU A 37 -2.72 6.44 1.02
C LEU A 37 -3.43 7.28 2.10
N GLY A 38 -2.95 8.49 2.39
CA GLY A 38 -3.62 9.47 3.26
C GLY A 38 -3.57 9.14 4.75
N LEU A 39 -2.55 8.39 5.21
CA LEU A 39 -2.37 8.06 6.63
C LEU A 39 -2.27 9.31 7.52
N ASP A 40 -1.70 10.40 7.01
CA ASP A 40 -1.56 11.68 7.71
C ASP A 40 -2.87 12.45 7.84
N GLY A 41 -3.83 12.23 6.94
CA GLY A 41 -5.17 12.83 6.96
C GLY A 41 -6.20 12.05 7.78
N TYR A 42 -5.87 10.87 8.31
CA TYR A 42 -6.82 10.03 9.06
C TYR A 42 -7.04 10.56 10.49
N GLN A 43 -8.26 11.02 10.80
CA GLN A 43 -8.58 11.70 12.06
C GLN A 43 -9.44 10.89 13.04
N VAL A 44 -9.83 9.65 12.70
CA VAL A 44 -10.71 8.86 13.57
C VAL A 44 -9.94 8.34 14.78
N ARG A 45 -10.46 8.60 15.99
CA ARG A 45 -9.80 8.31 17.28
C ARG A 45 -10.24 7.02 17.97
N SER A 46 -11.10 6.22 17.33
CA SER A 46 -11.53 4.92 17.87
C SER A 46 -10.45 3.87 17.60
N ASP A 47 -9.98 3.16 18.63
CA ASP A 47 -9.02 2.04 18.49
C ASP A 47 -9.48 1.01 17.45
N ARG A 48 -10.77 0.62 17.50
CA ARG A 48 -11.35 -0.31 16.52
C ARG A 48 -11.25 0.23 15.09
N SER A 49 -11.51 1.52 14.89
CA SER A 49 -11.45 2.14 13.57
C SER A 49 -10.01 2.26 13.08
N SER A 50 -9.09 2.69 13.96
CA SER A 50 -7.66 2.78 13.66
C SER A 50 -7.08 1.43 13.24
N ARG A 51 -7.45 0.34 13.94
CA ARG A 51 -7.04 -1.03 13.56
C ARG A 51 -7.55 -1.42 12.19
N ARG A 52 -8.85 -1.23 11.93
CA ARG A 52 -9.46 -1.56 10.62
C ARG A 52 -8.82 -0.78 9.48
N TYR A 53 -8.62 0.52 9.68
CA TYR A 53 -7.97 1.38 8.71
C TYR A 53 -6.55 0.93 8.40
N LEU A 54 -5.74 0.66 9.44
CA LEU A 54 -4.38 0.16 9.25
C LEU A 54 -4.34 -1.19 8.53
N SER A 55 -5.26 -2.12 8.84
CA SER A 55 -5.35 -3.41 8.15
C SER A 55 -5.64 -3.24 6.66
N ILE A 56 -6.63 -2.41 6.31
CA ILE A 56 -6.99 -2.14 4.91
C ILE A 56 -5.81 -1.48 4.18
N MET A 57 -5.13 -0.54 4.84
CA MET A 57 -3.97 0.14 4.30
C MET A 57 -2.84 -0.84 3.95
N ILE A 58 -2.51 -1.75 4.86
CA ILE A 58 -1.47 -2.77 4.63
C ILE A 58 -1.83 -3.67 3.45
N ILE A 59 -3.10 -4.07 3.34
CA ILE A 59 -3.58 -4.88 2.21
C ILE A 59 -3.42 -4.13 0.90
N ILE A 60 -3.87 -2.86 0.83
CA ILE A 60 -3.75 -2.03 -0.38
C ILE A 60 -2.29 -1.81 -0.75
N TYR A 61 -1.43 -1.47 0.22
CA TYR A 61 -0.01 -1.27 -0.03
C TYR A 61 0.65 -2.53 -0.59
N THR A 62 0.36 -3.68 0.01
CA THR A 62 0.91 -4.98 -0.43
C THR A 62 0.44 -5.32 -1.83
N TYR A 63 -0.86 -5.13 -2.10
CA TYR A 63 -1.42 -5.31 -3.44
C TYR A 63 -0.74 -4.41 -4.47
N CYS A 64 -0.60 -3.10 -4.20
CA CYS A 64 0.05 -2.17 -5.12
C CYS A 64 1.51 -2.53 -5.37
N LYS A 65 2.25 -2.95 -4.34
CA LYS A 65 3.65 -3.35 -4.47
C LYS A 65 3.80 -4.58 -5.37
N LEU A 66 3.00 -5.62 -5.13
CA LEU A 66 2.97 -6.83 -5.96
C LEU A 66 2.51 -6.53 -7.40
N TYR A 67 1.51 -5.67 -7.55
CA TYR A 67 0.96 -5.32 -8.87
C TYR A 67 1.97 -4.61 -9.78
N SER A 68 2.91 -3.88 -9.19
CA SER A 68 3.89 -3.11 -9.97
C SER A 68 5.04 -3.94 -10.55
N ASN A 69 5.19 -5.21 -10.13
CA ASN A 69 6.16 -6.25 -10.54
C ASN A 69 7.66 -5.89 -10.70
N GLU A 70 8.03 -4.60 -10.68
CA GLU A 70 9.33 -4.08 -11.13
C GLU A 70 9.73 -2.78 -10.39
N SER A 71 8.82 -2.16 -9.63
CA SER A 71 9.12 -0.87 -8.99
C SER A 71 9.21 -1.00 -7.47
N TYR A 72 10.31 -0.49 -6.90
CA TYR A 72 10.49 -0.33 -5.45
C TYR A 72 9.43 0.59 -4.81
N TYR A 73 8.63 1.31 -5.63
CA TYR A 73 7.74 2.38 -5.21
C TYR A 73 6.26 1.96 -5.30
N SER A 74 5.55 1.97 -4.17
CA SER A 74 4.13 1.61 -4.09
C SER A 74 3.22 2.53 -4.93
N ASN A 75 3.61 3.79 -5.10
CA ASN A 75 2.89 4.80 -5.89
C ASN A 75 2.68 4.37 -7.36
N THR A 76 3.66 3.71 -7.97
CA THR A 76 3.55 3.26 -9.36
C THR A 76 2.46 2.21 -9.49
N GLY A 77 2.44 1.23 -8.59
CA GLY A 77 1.41 0.21 -8.52
C GLY A 77 0.02 0.78 -8.27
N LEU A 78 -0.09 1.76 -7.38
CA LEU A 78 -1.34 2.48 -7.11
C LEU A 78 -1.88 3.18 -8.37
N LYS A 79 -1.02 3.94 -9.07
CA LYS A 79 -1.39 4.64 -10.31
C LYS A 79 -1.82 3.65 -11.41
N LEU A 80 -1.10 2.54 -11.55
CA LEU A 80 -1.44 1.48 -12.52
C LEU A 80 -2.81 0.87 -12.20
N ALA A 81 -3.05 0.50 -10.94
CA ALA A 81 -4.34 -0.05 -10.50
C ALA A 81 -5.49 0.95 -10.75
N GLN A 82 -5.30 2.23 -10.43
CA GLN A 82 -6.29 3.28 -10.70
C GLN A 82 -6.57 3.45 -12.20
N ASN A 83 -5.52 3.45 -13.03
CA ASN A 83 -5.68 3.57 -14.48
C ASN A 83 -6.38 2.37 -15.08
N ASN A 84 -6.09 1.16 -14.61
CA ASN A 84 -6.76 -0.04 -15.07
C ASN A 84 -8.22 -0.11 -14.60
N LEU A 85 -8.53 0.39 -13.40
CA LEU A 85 -9.90 0.57 -12.94
C LEU A 85 -10.67 1.56 -13.84
N LYS A 86 -10.06 2.70 -14.22
CA LYS A 86 -10.65 3.65 -15.17
C LYS A 86 -10.92 3.00 -16.53
N LYS A 87 -9.95 2.26 -17.07
CA LYS A 87 -10.11 1.52 -18.35
C LYS A 87 -11.22 0.49 -18.26
N ALA A 88 -11.24 -0.32 -17.20
CA ALA A 88 -12.26 -1.34 -16.97
C ALA A 88 -13.66 -0.72 -16.87
N ARG A 89 -13.78 0.43 -16.21
CA ARG A 89 -15.05 1.18 -16.13
C ARG A 89 -15.53 1.62 -17.52
N VAL A 90 -14.64 2.17 -18.35
CA VAL A 90 -14.99 2.58 -19.72
C VAL A 90 -15.43 1.37 -20.56
N ILE A 91 -14.70 0.26 -20.50
CA ILE A 91 -15.05 -0.99 -21.19
C ILE A 91 -16.41 -1.51 -20.71
N TRP A 92 -16.66 -1.45 -19.40
CA TRP A 92 -17.93 -1.88 -18.82
C TRP A 92 -19.10 -1.03 -19.31
N ILE A 93 -18.97 0.30 -19.35
CA ILE A 93 -19.98 1.22 -19.90
C ILE A 93 -20.23 0.92 -21.38
N TYR A 94 -19.16 0.74 -22.16
CA TYR A 94 -19.26 0.40 -23.58
C TYR A 94 -20.03 -0.92 -23.79
N ASN A 95 -19.68 -1.97 -23.06
CA ASN A 95 -20.35 -3.27 -23.16
C ASN A 95 -21.82 -3.19 -22.71
N ALA A 96 -22.13 -2.40 -21.67
CA ALA A 96 -23.49 -2.19 -21.21
C ALA A 96 -24.34 -1.49 -22.29
N ALA A 97 -23.80 -0.44 -22.92
CA ALA A 97 -24.44 0.26 -24.03
C ALA A 97 -24.65 -0.65 -25.25
N ALA A 98 -23.63 -1.44 -25.64
CA ALA A 98 -23.73 -2.40 -26.74
C ALA A 98 -24.79 -3.48 -26.49
N SER A 99 -25.05 -3.84 -25.23
CA SER A 99 -26.10 -4.79 -24.84
C SER A 99 -27.51 -4.19 -24.74
N GLY A 100 -27.69 -2.91 -25.06
CA GLY A 100 -28.99 -2.23 -25.04
C GLY A 100 -29.54 -1.92 -23.64
N LYS A 101 -28.70 -1.96 -22.59
CA LYS A 101 -29.14 -1.63 -21.23
C LYS A 101 -29.32 -0.11 -21.09
N PRO A 102 -30.48 0.36 -20.58
CA PRO A 102 -30.70 1.78 -20.37
C PRO A 102 -29.76 2.35 -19.30
N VAL A 103 -29.32 3.58 -19.53
CA VAL A 103 -28.30 4.27 -18.74
C VAL A 103 -28.67 4.37 -17.25
N ASP A 104 -29.97 4.52 -16.95
CA ASP A 104 -30.49 4.61 -15.57
C ASP A 104 -30.28 3.35 -14.72
N LYS A 105 -29.99 2.19 -15.33
CA LYS A 105 -29.66 0.95 -14.60
C LYS A 105 -28.15 0.70 -14.50
N THR A 106 -27.32 1.58 -15.06
CA THR A 106 -25.87 1.42 -15.14
C THR A 106 -25.08 2.32 -14.18
N PHE A 107 -25.75 3.27 -13.52
CA PHE A 107 -25.14 4.19 -12.55
C PHE A 107 -25.70 4.00 -11.15
#